data_AF-H3ASZ0-F1
#
_entry.id   AF-H3ASZ0-F1
#
_cell.length_a   1.000
_cell.length_b   1.000
_cell.length_c   1.000
_cell.angle_alpha   90.00
_cell.angle_beta   90.00
_cell.angle_gamma   90.00
#
_symmetry.space_group_name_H-M   'P 1'
#
loop_
_entity.id
_entity.type
_entity.pdbx_description
1 polymer ?
#
loop_
_entity_poly.entity_id
_entity_poly.type
_entity_poly.pdbx_seq_one_letter_code
_entity_poly.pdbx_strand_id
1 'polypeptide(L)'
;NVRLQGMNRLTSEQFEQVSAFELKLQLFEMHLKAKDLSHFPACPAMFPDREVGSSKHAKHIQILQQEFSHRFEDCHTKRPLFQLFTNPFTVDVTSLPANFQTEVIDMQYSAAMKAVHRESGLMAFNKVIDQAEFPNLRDHALKMTALFGSGDICEQAFSMMNLTKSKLRSALTDEDLQSVMRLAMIELQPNIQGTASQKKCNISH
;
A
#
# COMPACT_ATOMS: atom_id res chain seq x y z
N ASN A 1 -10.64 -9.55 -2.21
CA ASN A 1 -9.30 -9.17 -2.72
C ASN A 1 -8.32 -9.20 -1.54
N VAL A 2 -7.92 -10.40 -1.11
CA VAL A 2 -7.15 -10.62 0.14
C VAL A 2 -5.71 -10.13 0.01
N ARG A 3 -5.22 -9.92 -1.22
CA ARG A 3 -3.87 -9.45 -1.49
C ARG A 3 -3.64 -7.99 -1.10
N LEU A 4 -4.67 -7.15 -1.03
CA LEU A 4 -4.53 -5.79 -0.53
C LEU A 4 -4.50 -5.74 1.02
N GLN A 5 -4.77 -6.87 1.68
CA GLN A 5 -4.85 -6.97 3.14
C GLN A 5 -3.56 -7.61 3.67
N GLY A 6 -2.86 -6.92 4.56
CA GLY A 6 -1.69 -7.45 5.24
C GLY A 6 -0.77 -6.34 5.76
N MET A 7 -0.40 -6.45 7.03
CA MET A 7 0.56 -5.56 7.68
C MET A 7 1.91 -5.56 6.95
N ASN A 8 2.56 -4.40 6.89
CA ASN A 8 3.89 -4.14 6.32
C ASN A 8 3.95 -4.20 4.79
N ARG A 9 2.97 -3.61 4.08
CA ARG A 9 3.00 -3.52 2.60
C ARG A 9 3.25 -2.09 2.16
N LEU A 10 4.17 -1.93 1.21
CA LEU A 10 4.47 -0.62 0.68
C LEU A 10 3.27 -0.12 -0.15
N THR A 11 2.88 1.14 0.02
CA THR A 11 1.89 1.84 -0.82
C THR A 11 2.25 1.71 -2.30
N SER A 12 3.54 1.69 -2.65
CA SER A 12 3.99 1.40 -4.01
C SER A 12 3.63 -0.03 -4.46
N GLU A 13 3.81 -1.04 -3.61
CA GLU A 13 3.42 -2.44 -3.90
C GLU A 13 1.89 -2.58 -3.98
N GLN A 14 1.14 -1.88 -3.11
CA GLN A 14 -0.32 -1.84 -3.16
C GLN A 14 -0.79 -1.22 -4.49
N PHE A 15 -0.16 -0.12 -4.92
CA PHE A 15 -0.47 0.51 -6.19
C PHE A 15 -0.10 -0.34 -7.41
N GLU A 16 1.00 -1.10 -7.35
CA GLU A 16 1.35 -2.10 -8.37
C GLU A 16 0.28 -3.18 -8.49
N GLN A 17 -0.29 -3.64 -7.36
CA GLN A 17 -1.38 -4.62 -7.38
C GLN A 17 -2.66 -4.07 -7.99
N VAL A 18 -2.99 -2.81 -7.70
CA VAL A 18 -4.11 -2.10 -8.33
C VAL A 18 -3.87 -1.98 -9.83
N SER A 19 -2.69 -1.51 -10.24
CA SER A 19 -2.32 -1.35 -11.65
C SER A 19 -2.39 -2.69 -12.41
N ALA A 20 -1.90 -3.78 -11.81
CA ALA A 20 -1.98 -5.11 -12.40
C ALA A 20 -3.43 -5.63 -12.50
N PHE A 21 -4.30 -5.24 -11.57
CA PHE A 21 -5.71 -5.60 -11.62
C PHE A 21 -6.45 -4.82 -12.72
N GLU A 22 -6.22 -3.52 -12.84
CA GLU A 22 -6.78 -2.70 -13.92
C GLU A 22 -6.39 -3.25 -15.30
N LEU A 23 -5.12 -3.64 -15.50
CA LEU A 23 -4.68 -4.27 -16.75
C LEU A 23 -5.39 -5.61 -17.02
N LYS A 24 -5.63 -6.42 -15.98
CA LYS A 24 -6.43 -7.65 -16.12
C LYS A 24 -7.86 -7.34 -16.53
N LEU A 25 -8.47 -6.29 -15.98
CA LEU A 25 -9.81 -5.87 -16.40
C LEU A 25 -9.83 -5.46 -17.87
N GLN A 26 -8.81 -4.75 -18.36
CA GLN A 26 -8.68 -4.41 -19.78
C GLN A 26 -8.59 -5.66 -20.66
N LEU A 27 -7.75 -6.62 -20.27
CA LEU A 27 -7.62 -7.89 -20.98
C LEU A 27 -8.95 -8.67 -21.01
N PHE A 28 -9.63 -8.77 -19.88
CA PHE A 28 -10.90 -9.49 -19.76
C PHE A 28 -12.00 -8.85 -20.60
N GLU A 29 -12.11 -7.53 -20.62
CA GLU A 29 -13.05 -6.83 -21.48
C GLU A 29 -12.79 -7.12 -22.96
N MET A 30 -11.53 -7.05 -23.39
CA MET A 30 -11.13 -7.35 -24.77
C MET A 30 -11.50 -8.77 -25.18
N HIS A 31 -11.20 -9.75 -24.33
CA HIS A 31 -11.49 -11.17 -24.61
C HIS A 31 -13.00 -11.43 -24.64
N LEU A 32 -13.78 -10.84 -23.72
CA LEU A 32 -15.24 -10.94 -23.75
C LEU A 32 -15.83 -10.32 -25.03
N LYS A 33 -15.32 -9.15 -25.48
CA LYS A 33 -15.76 -8.57 -26.76
C LYS A 33 -15.42 -9.46 -27.96
N ALA A 34 -14.29 -10.16 -27.92
CA ALA A 34 -13.86 -11.13 -28.91
C ALA A 34 -14.54 -12.51 -28.78
N LYS A 35 -15.44 -12.71 -27.81
CA LYS A 35 -16.06 -14.01 -27.46
C LYS A 35 -15.03 -15.09 -27.06
N ASP A 36 -13.83 -14.67 -26.65
CA ASP A 36 -12.82 -15.55 -26.08
C ASP A 36 -13.08 -15.73 -24.56
N LEU A 37 -13.30 -16.98 -24.16
CA LEU A 37 -13.57 -17.36 -22.78
C LEU A 37 -12.39 -18.08 -22.11
N SER A 38 -11.18 -17.97 -22.67
CA SER A 38 -9.96 -18.63 -22.15
C SER A 38 -9.66 -18.32 -20.68
N HIS A 39 -10.10 -17.15 -20.19
CA HIS A 39 -9.95 -16.73 -18.79
C HIS A 39 -11.16 -17.03 -17.90
N PHE A 40 -12.21 -17.64 -18.46
CA PHE A 40 -13.49 -17.90 -17.80
C PHE A 40 -13.90 -19.37 -17.93
N PRO A 41 -13.17 -20.32 -17.30
CA PRO A 41 -13.37 -21.75 -17.53
C PRO A 41 -14.75 -22.28 -17.11
N ALA A 42 -15.45 -21.60 -16.20
CA ALA A 42 -16.81 -21.94 -15.81
C ALA A 42 -17.90 -21.45 -16.80
N CYS A 43 -17.58 -20.47 -17.64
CA CYS A 43 -18.56 -19.86 -18.55
C CYS A 43 -19.04 -20.79 -19.67
N PRO A 44 -18.21 -21.63 -20.31
CA PRO A 44 -18.66 -22.59 -21.31
C PRO A 44 -19.75 -23.56 -20.79
N ALA A 45 -19.72 -23.91 -19.51
CA ALA A 45 -20.72 -24.79 -18.89
C ALA A 45 -22.02 -24.05 -18.52
N MET A 46 -21.94 -22.76 -18.17
CA MET A 46 -23.10 -21.96 -17.74
C MET A 46 -23.81 -21.23 -18.87
N PHE A 47 -23.12 -20.97 -19.99
CA PHE A 47 -23.64 -20.20 -21.13
C PHE A 47 -23.36 -20.96 -22.44
N PRO A 48 -24.23 -21.92 -22.81
CA PRO A 48 -24.08 -22.68 -24.05
C PRO A 48 -24.21 -21.77 -25.28
N ASP A 49 -25.13 -20.80 -25.20
CA ASP A 49 -25.28 -19.71 -26.16
C ASP A 49 -24.27 -18.60 -25.83
N ARG A 50 -23.08 -18.71 -26.43
CA ARG A 50 -21.92 -17.84 -26.18
C ARG A 50 -22.18 -16.34 -26.40
N GLU A 51 -23.29 -15.98 -27.05
CA GLU A 51 -23.56 -14.61 -27.51
C GLU A 51 -24.13 -13.67 -26.44
N VAL A 52 -25.06 -14.15 -25.60
CA VAL A 52 -25.87 -13.26 -24.75
C VAL A 52 -25.13 -12.88 -23.45
N GLY A 53 -24.25 -13.74 -22.96
CA GLY A 53 -23.44 -13.49 -21.78
C GLY A 53 -22.32 -12.46 -22.03
N SER A 54 -21.59 -12.58 -23.13
CA SER A 54 -20.32 -11.87 -23.32
C SER A 54 -20.45 -10.34 -23.34
N SER A 55 -21.48 -9.82 -24.03
CA SER A 55 -21.70 -8.38 -24.18
C SER A 55 -22.09 -7.69 -22.86
N LYS A 56 -22.94 -8.33 -22.04
CA LYS A 56 -23.36 -7.79 -20.74
C LYS A 56 -22.20 -7.74 -19.74
N HIS A 57 -21.41 -8.81 -19.67
CA HIS A 57 -20.26 -8.86 -18.75
C HIS A 57 -19.16 -7.89 -19.17
N ALA A 58 -18.92 -7.71 -20.48
CA ALA A 58 -18.00 -6.69 -20.98
C ALA A 58 -18.41 -5.27 -20.51
N LYS A 59 -19.70 -4.94 -20.56
CA LYS A 59 -20.21 -3.66 -20.03
C LYS A 59 -19.97 -3.49 -18.53
N HIS A 60 -20.18 -4.54 -17.73
CA HIS A 60 -19.88 -4.48 -16.29
C HIS A 60 -18.39 -4.30 -16.01
N ILE A 61 -17.51 -4.97 -16.77
CA ILE A 61 -16.06 -4.77 -16.64
C ILE A 61 -15.69 -3.33 -17.01
N GLN A 62 -16.30 -2.76 -18.04
CA GLN A 62 -16.07 -1.37 -18.44
C GLN A 62 -16.45 -0.37 -17.31
N ILE A 63 -17.60 -0.57 -16.67
CA ILE A 63 -18.00 0.25 -15.51
C ILE A 63 -16.97 0.11 -14.38
N LEU A 64 -16.52 -1.12 -14.10
CA LEU A 64 -15.53 -1.36 -13.06
C LEU A 64 -14.18 -0.70 -13.36
N GLN A 65 -13.73 -0.71 -14.62
CA GLN A 65 -12.52 0.00 -15.03
C GLN A 65 -12.63 1.51 -14.80
N GLN A 66 -13.80 2.10 -15.09
CA GLN A 66 -14.05 3.54 -14.88
C GLN A 66 -14.00 3.90 -13.39
N GLU A 67 -14.64 3.09 -12.54
CA GLU A 67 -14.60 3.28 -11.08
C GLU A 67 -13.18 3.17 -10.51
N PHE A 68 -12.37 2.20 -10.98
CA PHE A 68 -10.97 2.09 -10.57
C PHE A 68 -10.14 3.28 -11.04
N SER A 69 -10.29 3.67 -12.31
CA SER A 69 -9.56 4.81 -12.87
C SER A 69 -9.85 6.09 -12.09
N HIS A 70 -11.12 6.32 -11.74
CA HIS A 70 -11.52 7.49 -10.95
C HIS A 70 -11.02 7.41 -9.50
N ARG A 71 -11.19 6.26 -8.84
CA ARG A 71 -10.80 6.09 -7.43
C ARG A 71 -9.29 6.17 -7.21
N PHE A 72 -8.49 5.81 -8.21
CA PHE A 72 -7.02 5.81 -8.14
C PHE A 72 -6.36 6.87 -9.02
N GLU A 73 -7.11 7.86 -9.51
CA GLU A 73 -6.61 8.96 -10.35
C GLU A 73 -5.39 9.67 -9.75
N ASP A 74 -5.45 9.91 -8.44
CA ASP A 74 -4.36 10.51 -7.67
C ASP A 74 -3.09 9.65 -7.68
N CYS A 75 -3.25 8.33 -7.62
CA CYS A 75 -2.13 7.40 -7.64
C CYS A 75 -1.54 7.29 -9.06
N HIS A 76 -2.39 7.31 -10.09
CA HIS A 76 -1.97 7.35 -11.49
C HIS A 76 -1.16 8.61 -11.80
N THR A 77 -1.60 9.76 -11.31
CA THR A 77 -0.88 11.03 -11.46
C THR A 77 0.48 10.99 -10.75
N LYS A 78 0.56 10.32 -9.59
CA LYS A 78 1.80 10.18 -8.81
C LYS A 78 2.62 8.94 -9.19
N ARG A 79 2.24 8.19 -10.24
CA ARG A 79 2.94 6.97 -10.67
C ARG A 79 4.45 7.17 -10.87
N PRO A 80 4.94 8.25 -11.51
CA PRO A 80 6.38 8.47 -11.64
C PRO A 80 7.10 8.58 -10.29
N LEU A 81 6.45 9.15 -9.28
CA LEU A 81 7.01 9.29 -7.93
C LEU A 81 7.06 7.95 -7.19
N PHE A 82 6.06 7.08 -7.39
CA PHE A 82 6.11 5.71 -6.89
C PHE A 82 7.24 4.91 -7.55
N GLN A 83 7.41 5.05 -8.87
CA GLN A 83 8.49 4.40 -9.62
C GLN A 83 9.87 4.92 -9.21
N LEU A 84 9.98 6.23 -9.00
CA LEU A 84 11.21 6.84 -8.50
C LEU A 84 11.61 6.26 -7.14
N PHE A 85 10.63 6.03 -6.26
CA PHE A 85 10.87 5.41 -4.97
C PHE A 85 11.30 3.94 -5.09
N THR A 86 10.58 3.13 -5.91
CA THR A 86 10.84 1.68 -6.01
C THR A 86 12.08 1.34 -6.81
N ASN A 87 12.34 2.07 -7.89
CA ASN A 87 13.51 1.88 -8.73
C ASN A 87 13.89 3.18 -9.48
N PRO A 88 14.75 4.02 -8.90
CA PRO A 88 15.20 5.26 -9.53
C PRO A 88 16.03 5.02 -10.80
N PHE A 89 16.49 3.78 -11.06
CA PHE A 89 17.32 3.43 -12.21
C PHE A 89 16.55 3.14 -13.49
N THR A 90 15.23 2.97 -13.40
CA THR A 90 14.36 2.63 -14.54
C THR A 90 13.28 3.67 -14.81
N VAL A 91 13.16 4.68 -13.95
CA VAL A 91 12.15 5.74 -14.11
C VAL A 91 12.51 6.66 -15.27
N ASP A 92 11.49 7.05 -16.04
CA ASP A 92 11.64 8.07 -17.08
C ASP A 92 11.79 9.45 -16.44
N VAL A 93 12.98 10.03 -16.57
CA VAL A 93 13.33 11.34 -16.01
C VAL A 93 12.40 12.45 -16.52
N THR A 94 11.92 12.35 -17.76
CA THR A 94 11.06 13.38 -18.36
C THR A 94 9.66 13.41 -17.74
N SER A 95 9.24 12.32 -17.10
CA SER A 95 7.97 12.22 -16.39
C SER A 95 8.02 12.77 -14.96
N LEU A 96 9.22 13.16 -14.48
CA LEU A 96 9.42 13.65 -13.12
C LEU A 96 9.36 15.18 -13.02
N PRO A 97 8.96 15.72 -11.86
CA PRO A 97 9.09 17.14 -11.57
C PRO A 97 10.55 17.63 -11.69
N ALA A 98 10.73 18.88 -12.13
CA ALA A 98 12.04 19.45 -12.48
C ALA A 98 13.09 19.35 -11.35
N ASN A 99 12.68 19.45 -10.09
CA ASN A 99 13.57 19.37 -8.93
C ASN A 99 14.21 17.98 -8.74
N PHE A 100 13.68 16.93 -9.36
CA PHE A 100 14.27 15.59 -9.28
C PHE A 100 15.19 15.28 -10.46
N GLN A 101 15.00 15.92 -11.62
CA GLN A 101 15.53 15.42 -12.88
C GLN A 101 17.06 15.30 -12.89
N THR A 102 17.76 16.32 -12.39
CA THR A 102 19.24 16.30 -12.33
C THR A 102 19.77 15.28 -11.33
N GLU A 103 19.21 15.24 -10.12
CA GLU A 103 19.60 14.25 -9.10
C GLU A 103 19.38 12.81 -9.57
N VAL A 104 18.28 12.55 -10.28
CA VAL A 104 17.99 11.22 -10.82
C VAL A 104 18.96 10.86 -11.94
N ILE A 105 19.34 11.79 -12.81
CA ILE A 105 20.36 11.54 -13.83
C ILE A 105 21.68 11.16 -13.16
N ASP A 106 22.14 11.94 -12.18
CA ASP A 106 23.38 11.68 -11.48
C ASP A 106 23.35 10.32 -10.77
N MET A 107 22.25 10.00 -10.08
CA MET A 107 22.02 8.70 -9.47
C MET A 107 22.03 7.57 -10.50
N GLN A 108 21.33 7.74 -11.62
CA GLN A 108 21.23 6.74 -12.70
C GLN A 108 22.60 6.43 -13.32
N TYR A 109 23.52 7.38 -13.38
CA TYR A 109 24.86 7.17 -13.92
C TYR A 109 25.91 6.77 -12.88
N SER A 110 25.59 6.84 -11.58
CA SER A 110 26.46 6.37 -10.51
C SER A 110 26.53 4.84 -10.44
N ALA A 111 27.69 4.28 -10.79
CA ALA A 111 27.95 2.84 -10.68
C ALA A 111 27.91 2.35 -9.22
N ALA A 112 28.36 3.18 -8.27
CA ALA A 112 28.30 2.88 -6.85
C ALA A 112 26.84 2.77 -6.37
N MET A 113 25.98 3.73 -6.73
CA MET A 113 24.56 3.68 -6.35
C MET A 113 23.83 2.50 -6.99
N LYS A 114 24.15 2.16 -8.24
CA LYS A 114 23.64 0.95 -8.91
C LYS A 114 24.02 -0.33 -8.17
N ALA A 115 25.27 -0.44 -7.71
CA ALA A 115 25.74 -1.60 -6.97
C ALA A 115 24.99 -1.73 -5.63
N VAL A 116 24.93 -0.64 -4.86
CA VAL A 116 24.21 -0.60 -3.58
C VAL A 116 22.74 -0.98 -3.76
N HIS A 117 22.05 -0.45 -4.77
CA HIS A 117 20.65 -0.78 -5.05
C HIS A 117 20.43 -2.25 -5.41
N ARG A 118 21.36 -2.88 -6.14
CA ARG A 118 21.26 -4.30 -6.49
C ARG A 118 21.48 -5.22 -5.30
N GLU A 119 22.38 -4.83 -4.40
CA GLU A 119 22.80 -5.63 -3.26
C GLU A 119 21.93 -5.40 -2.02
N SER A 120 21.23 -4.26 -1.95
CA SER A 120 20.43 -3.85 -0.80
C SER A 120 18.93 -3.95 -1.08
N GLY A 121 18.14 -4.30 -0.05
CA GLY A 121 16.70 -4.15 -0.12
C GLY A 121 16.27 -2.69 -0.24
N LEU A 122 15.06 -2.45 -0.76
CA LEU A 122 14.53 -1.11 -1.04
C LEU A 122 14.67 -0.12 0.13
N MET A 123 14.33 -0.56 1.34
CA MET A 123 14.44 0.27 2.55
C MET A 123 15.89 0.57 2.94
N ALA A 124 16.79 -0.38 2.74
CA ALA A 124 18.20 -0.18 3.04
C ALA A 124 18.84 0.78 2.03
N PHE A 125 18.52 0.64 0.75
CA PHE A 125 18.95 1.58 -0.29
C PHE A 125 18.49 3.01 0.01
N ASN A 126 17.19 3.20 0.29
CA ASN A 126 16.62 4.51 0.60
C ASN A 126 17.26 5.18 1.83
N LYS A 127 17.77 4.39 2.79
CA LYS A 127 18.51 4.90 3.96
C LYS A 127 19.91 5.39 3.62
N VAL A 128 20.54 4.87 2.58
CA VAL A 128 21.92 5.20 2.16
C VAL A 128 21.97 6.41 1.23
N ILE A 129 20.84 6.84 0.65
CA ILE A 129 20.77 8.08 -0.15
C ILE A 129 21.28 9.25 0.70
N ASP A 130 22.36 9.87 0.24
CA ASP A 130 23.03 10.96 0.93
C ASP A 130 22.25 12.27 0.81
N GLN A 131 22.12 13.00 1.92
CA GLN A 131 21.34 14.24 1.98
C GLN A 131 22.04 15.42 1.30
N ALA A 132 23.37 15.43 1.26
CA ALA A 132 24.15 16.50 0.64
C ALA A 132 24.23 16.31 -0.89
N GLU A 133 24.32 15.06 -1.35
CA GLU A 133 24.38 14.72 -2.78
C GLU A 133 22.99 14.67 -3.44
N PHE A 134 21.98 14.12 -2.76
CA PHE A 134 20.64 13.91 -3.31
C PHE A 134 19.53 14.42 -2.37
N PRO A 135 19.46 15.74 -2.09
CA PRO A 135 18.53 16.28 -1.09
C PRO A 135 17.07 16.05 -1.43
N ASN A 136 16.65 16.18 -2.69
CA ASN A 136 15.26 15.97 -3.08
C ASN A 136 14.90 14.48 -3.03
N LEU A 137 15.77 13.60 -3.52
CA LEU A 137 15.54 12.15 -3.47
C LEU A 137 15.49 11.63 -2.04
N ARG A 138 16.32 12.18 -1.14
CA ARG A 138 16.31 11.83 0.27
C ARG A 138 15.01 12.23 0.95
N ASP A 139 14.53 13.46 0.74
CA ASP A 139 13.25 13.92 1.28
C ASP A 139 12.07 13.09 0.74
N HIS A 140 12.07 12.79 -0.56
CA HIS A 140 11.07 11.92 -1.17
C HIS A 140 11.07 10.52 -0.57
N ALA A 141 12.25 9.91 -0.41
CA ALA A 141 12.40 8.59 0.20
C ALA A 141 11.83 8.55 1.63
N LEU A 142 12.08 9.59 2.43
CA LEU A 142 11.54 9.71 3.79
C LEU A 142 10.01 9.85 3.79
N LYS A 143 9.45 10.70 2.92
CA LYS A 143 8.00 10.88 2.76
C LYS A 143 7.32 9.58 2.37
N MET A 144 7.85 8.88 1.38
CA MET A 144 7.35 7.59 0.94
C MET A 144 7.42 6.55 2.07
N THR A 145 8.53 6.53 2.81
CA THR A 145 8.69 5.64 3.96
C THR A 145 7.64 5.91 5.06
N ALA A 146 7.34 7.18 5.33
CA ALA A 146 6.34 7.59 6.31
C ALA A 146 4.89 7.25 5.88
N LEU A 147 4.60 7.28 4.58
CA LEU A 147 3.30 6.86 4.05
C LEU A 147 3.03 5.38 4.34
N PHE A 148 4.06 4.53 4.30
CA PHE A 148 3.92 3.11 4.68
C PHE A 148 3.58 2.94 6.15
N GLY A 149 4.32 3.64 7.02
CA GLY A 149 4.05 3.60 8.46
C GLY A 149 2.62 4.01 8.80
N SER A 150 2.09 5.06 8.17
CA SER A 150 0.74 5.54 8.48
C SER A 150 -0.39 4.62 7.96
N GLY A 151 -0.21 3.95 6.82
CA GLY A 151 -1.18 2.98 6.29
C GLY A 151 -1.31 1.75 7.19
N ASP A 152 -0.19 1.13 7.54
CA ASP A 152 -0.15 -0.05 8.43
C ASP A 152 -0.66 0.29 9.84
N ILE A 153 -0.25 1.43 10.40
CA ILE A 153 -0.72 1.89 11.71
C ILE A 153 -2.23 2.16 11.68
N CYS A 154 -2.77 2.72 10.61
CA CYS A 154 -4.21 2.98 10.47
C CYS A 154 -5.02 1.68 10.34
N GLU A 155 -4.55 0.71 9.55
CA GLU A 155 -5.19 -0.60 9.43
C GLU A 155 -5.15 -1.38 10.75
N GLN A 156 -4.03 -1.32 11.47
CA GLN A 156 -3.87 -1.92 12.79
C GLN A 156 -4.79 -1.25 13.82
N ALA A 157 -4.86 0.08 13.82
CA ALA A 157 -5.75 0.85 14.66
C ALA A 157 -7.22 0.52 14.42
N PHE A 158 -7.63 0.41 13.15
CA PHE A 158 -9.01 0.10 12.77
C PHE A 158 -9.38 -1.35 13.12
N SER A 159 -8.45 -2.29 12.90
CA SER A 159 -8.62 -3.70 13.30
C SER A 159 -8.75 -3.84 14.81
N MET A 160 -7.90 -3.13 15.58
CA MET A 160 -7.96 -3.10 17.04
C MET A 160 -9.25 -2.44 17.55
N MET A 161 -9.71 -1.37 16.90
CA MET A 161 -10.98 -0.71 17.21
C MET A 161 -12.15 -1.69 17.05
N ASN A 162 -12.19 -2.41 15.92
CA ASN A 162 -13.25 -3.36 15.63
C ASN A 162 -13.23 -4.55 16.59
N LEU A 163 -12.05 -5.08 16.92
CA LEU A 163 -11.90 -6.13 17.94
C LEU A 163 -12.35 -5.65 19.33
N THR A 164 -11.98 -4.43 19.72
CA THR A 164 -12.30 -3.85 21.03
C THR A 164 -13.79 -3.55 21.16
N LYS A 165 -14.40 -2.93 20.13
CA LYS A 165 -15.86 -2.71 20.07
C LYS A 165 -16.63 -4.03 20.02
N SER A 166 -16.12 -5.06 19.35
CA SER A 166 -16.74 -6.38 19.31
C SER A 166 -16.71 -7.10 20.67
N LYS A 167 -15.66 -6.92 21.47
CA LYS A 167 -15.49 -7.59 22.78
C LYS A 167 -16.17 -6.87 23.93
N LEU A 168 -16.24 -5.53 23.89
CA LEU A 168 -16.68 -4.69 25.01
C LEU A 168 -17.88 -3.80 24.65
N ARG A 169 -18.74 -4.27 23.73
CA ARG A 169 -19.83 -3.54 23.06
C ARG A 169 -20.77 -2.73 23.98
N SER A 170 -20.83 -3.02 25.27
CA SER A 170 -21.73 -2.38 26.24
C SER A 170 -21.05 -1.64 27.40
N ALA A 171 -19.71 -1.52 27.44
CA ALA A 171 -19.00 -1.10 28.67
C ALA A 171 -17.91 -0.02 28.52
N LEU A 172 -17.60 0.48 27.32
CA LEU A 172 -16.51 1.45 27.12
C LEU A 172 -17.00 2.88 26.93
N THR A 173 -16.34 3.83 27.58
CA THR A 173 -16.42 5.26 27.26
C THR A 173 -15.41 5.62 26.16
N ASP A 174 -15.61 6.74 25.47
CA ASP A 174 -14.69 7.20 24.40
C ASP A 174 -13.25 7.42 24.90
N GLU A 175 -13.09 7.79 26.17
CA GLU A 175 -11.79 8.00 26.81
C GLU A 175 -11.02 6.69 27.04
N ASP A 176 -11.75 5.60 27.35
CA ASP A 176 -11.18 4.25 27.46
C ASP A 176 -10.73 3.73 26.10
N LEU A 177 -11.53 3.96 25.04
CA LEU A 177 -11.19 3.55 23.68
C LEU A 177 -9.94 4.27 23.18
N GLN A 178 -9.84 5.58 23.42
CA GLN A 178 -8.67 6.37 23.03
C GLN A 178 -7.39 5.91 23.76
N SER A 179 -7.51 5.50 25.02
CA SER A 179 -6.39 5.01 25.83
C SER A 179 -5.92 3.61 25.39
N VAL A 180 -6.85 2.71 25.04
CA VAL A 180 -6.54 1.40 24.47
C VAL A 180 -5.89 1.54 23.09
N MET A 181 -6.38 2.45 22.24
CA MET A 181 -5.78 2.73 20.94
C MET A 181 -4.34 3.25 21.08
N ARG A 182 -4.10 4.20 21.99
CA ARG A 182 -2.75 4.71 22.26
C ARG A 182 -1.80 3.60 22.71
N LEU A 183 -2.21 2.73 23.63
CA LEU A 183 -1.36 1.61 24.09
C LEU A 183 -1.07 0.57 22.99
N ALA A 184 -2.01 0.35 22.07
CA ALA A 184 -1.84 -0.61 20.98
C ALA A 184 -1.00 -0.07 19.81
N MET A 185 -0.94 1.25 19.63
CA MET A 185 -0.19 1.94 18.57
C MET A 185 1.28 2.17 18.92
N ILE A 186 1.66 2.10 20.19
CA ILE A 186 3.03 2.34 20.64
C ILE A 186 3.69 0.98 20.88
N GLU A 187 4.83 0.68 20.24
CA GLU A 187 5.66 -0.52 20.52
C GLU A 187 6.36 -0.48 21.90
N LEU A 188 5.79 0.18 22.89
CA LEU A 188 6.27 0.15 24.26
C LEU A 188 5.51 -0.93 25.00
N GLN A 189 6.15 -2.08 25.22
CA GLN A 189 5.66 -3.06 26.18
C GLN A 189 5.52 -2.37 27.54
N PRO A 190 4.30 -2.20 28.09
CA PRO A 190 4.17 -1.63 29.41
C PRO A 190 4.78 -2.63 30.40
N ASN A 191 5.72 -2.17 31.22
CA ASN A 191 6.29 -2.98 32.29
C ASN A 191 5.26 -3.11 33.44
N ILE A 192 4.24 -3.93 33.21
CA ILE A 192 3.15 -4.20 34.16
C ILE A 192 3.71 -4.86 35.44
N GLN A 193 4.77 -5.66 35.31
CA GLN A 193 5.43 -6.28 36.47
C GLN A 193 6.15 -5.27 37.36
N GLY A 194 6.78 -4.24 36.78
CA GLY A 194 7.43 -3.16 37.52
C GLY A 194 6.44 -2.29 38.30
N THR A 195 5.26 -2.01 37.73
CA THR A 195 4.23 -1.17 38.38
C THR A 195 3.40 -1.93 39.42
N ALA A 196 3.17 -3.23 39.24
CA ALA A 196 2.52 -4.08 40.25
C ALA A 196 3.39 -4.22 41.52
N SER A 197 4.72 -4.22 41.37
CA SER A 197 5.68 -4.35 42.47
C SER A 197 5.82 -3.08 43.33
N GLN A 198 5.39 -1.91 42.82
CA GLN A 198 5.46 -0.63 43.53
C GLN A 198 4.16 -0.26 44.27
N LYS A 199 3.06 -0.99 44.05
CA LYS A 199 1.83 -0.79 44.85
C LYS A 199 1.98 -1.47 46.21
N LYS A 200 2.32 -0.70 47.24
CA LYS A 200 2.10 -1.10 48.64
C LYS A 200 0.59 -1.25 48.85
N CYS A 201 0.12 -2.47 49.09
CA CYS A 201 -1.21 -2.70 49.65
C CYS A 201 -1.28 -2.05 51.03
N ASN A 202 -2.12 -1.03 51.18
CA ASN A 202 -2.56 -0.61 52.50
C ASN A 202 -3.57 -1.66 52.99
N ILE A 203 -3.19 -2.39 54.03
CA ILE A 203 -4.07 -3.34 54.71
C ILE A 203 -4.95 -2.50 55.64
N SER A 204 -6.25 -2.47 55.39
CA SER A 204 -7.21 -1.90 56.35
C SER A 204 -7.42 -2.89 57.50
N HIS A 205 -7.42 -2.36 58.72
CA HIS A 205 -7.58 -3.10 59.98
C HIS A 205 -9.05 -3.35 60.33
#